data_AF-A0A2Z6MPA1-F1
#
_entry.id   AF-A0A2Z6MPA1-F1
#
_cell.length_a   1.000
_cell.length_b   1.000
_cell.length_c   1.000
_cell.angle_alpha   90.00
_cell.angle_beta   90.00
_cell.angle_gamma   90.00
#
_symmetry.space_group_name_H-M   'P 1'
#
loop_
_entity.id
_entity.type
_entity.pdbx_description
1 polymer ?
#
loop_
_entity_poly.entity_id
_entity_poly.type
_entity_poly.pdbx_seq_one_letter_code
_entity_poly.pdbx_strand_id
1 'polypeptide(L)' 'MKIDSATLFELVRAANYLNIKNLLNLTCNTVAEMIKGKTAEEIRNTFNIKNDFSAEEEEEIRKENEWAFE' A
#
# COMPACT_ATOMS: atom_id res chain seq x y z
N MET A 1 1.32 3.96 14.88
CA MET A 1 2.60 3.64 15.56
C MET A 1 3.69 4.53 14.99
N LYS A 2 4.65 5.00 15.80
CA LYS A 2 5.82 5.74 15.29
C LYS A 2 7.00 4.77 15.17
N ILE A 3 7.07 4.08 14.04
CA ILE A 3 8.18 3.21 13.64
C ILE A 3 8.47 3.49 12.17
N ASP A 4 9.70 3.23 11.71
CA ASP A 4 10.05 3.38 10.30
C ASP A 4 9.38 2.29 9.44
N SER A 5 9.27 2.55 8.14
CA SER A 5 8.59 1.65 7.20
C SER A 5 9.22 0.26 7.14
N ALA A 6 10.55 0.14 7.23
CA ALA A 6 11.22 -1.16 7.15
C ALA A 6 10.86 -2.03 8.37
N THR A 7 10.90 -1.45 9.57
CA THR A 7 10.46 -2.13 10.79
C THR A 7 8.97 -2.51 10.73
N LEU A 8 8.12 -1.66 10.15
CA LEU A 8 6.69 -1.96 9.99
C LEU A 8 6.47 -3.19 9.11
N PHE A 9 7.17 -3.32 7.98
CA PHE A 9 7.03 -4.49 7.10
C PHE A 9 7.50 -5.78 7.75
N GLU A 10 8.64 -5.77 8.43
CA GLU A 10 9.11 -6.95 9.16
C GLU A 10 8.15 -7.33 10.28
N LEU A 11 7.50 -6.34 10.93
CA LEU A 11 6.48 -6.60 11.94
C LEU A 11 5.20 -7.22 11.35
N VAL A 12 4.73 -6.74 10.19
CA VAL A 12 3.61 -7.37 9.44
C VAL A 12 3.96 -8.83 9.13
N ARG A 13 5.17 -9.07 8.61
CA ARG A 13 5.64 -10.40 8.24
C ARG A 13 5.74 -11.33 9.46
N ALA A 14 6.30 -10.85 10.56
CA ALA A 14 6.39 -11.59 11.81
C ALA A 14 5.01 -11.89 12.40
N ALA A 15 4.10 -10.92 12.40
CA ALA A 15 2.74 -11.08 12.89
C ALA A 15 1.96 -12.11 12.06
N ASN A 16 2.12 -12.10 10.74
CA ASN A 16 1.54 -13.10 9.84
C ASN A 16 2.13 -14.49 10.09
N TYR A 17 3.47 -14.61 10.15
CA TYR A 17 4.16 -15.88 10.37
C TYR A 17 3.79 -16.52 11.72
N LEU A 18 3.72 -15.73 12.78
CA LEU A 18 3.35 -16.18 14.13
C LEU A 18 1.82 -16.27 14.34
N ASN A 19 1.02 -15.94 13.31
CA ASN A 19 -0.44 -15.94 13.35
C ASN A 19 -1.06 -15.08 14.48
N ILE A 20 -0.46 -13.93 14.77
CA ILE A 20 -0.93 -12.99 15.79
C ILE A 20 -1.91 -12.00 15.15
N LYS A 21 -3.18 -12.40 15.05
CA LYS A 21 -4.24 -11.65 14.35
C LYS A 21 -4.34 -10.16 14.75
N ASN A 22 -4.31 -9.86 16.05
CA ASN A 22 -4.47 -8.48 16.53
C ASN A 22 -3.30 -7.60 16.09
N LEU A 23 -2.07 -8.14 16.11
CA LEU A 23 -0.88 -7.43 15.67
C LEU A 23 -0.91 -7.23 14.16
N LEU A 24 -1.26 -8.29 13.41
CA LEU A 24 -1.40 -8.22 11.95
C LEU A 24 -2.43 -7.15 11.55
N ASN A 25 -3.60 -7.14 12.18
CA ASN A 25 -4.65 -6.15 11.94
C ASN A 25 -4.16 -4.72 12.22
N LEU A 26 -3.47 -4.49 13.35
CA LEU A 26 -2.94 -3.18 13.71
C LEU A 26 -1.90 -2.69 12.70
N THR A 27 -0.99 -3.57 12.28
CA THR A 27 0.05 -3.23 11.31
C THR A 27 -0.54 -2.99 9.91
N CYS A 28 -1.48 -3.83 9.47
CA CYS A 28 -2.18 -3.65 8.19
C CYS A 28 -2.99 -2.36 8.17
N ASN A 29 -3.66 -2.01 9.28
CA ASN A 29 -4.37 -0.74 9.38
C ASN A 29 -3.42 0.46 9.27
N THR A 30 -2.23 0.37 9.90
CA THR A 30 -1.21 1.42 9.78
C THR A 30 -0.73 1.58 8.33
N VAL A 31 -0.52 0.48 7.61
CA VAL A 31 -0.17 0.50 6.18
C VAL A 31 -1.31 1.08 5.33
N ALA A 32 -2.56 0.73 5.62
CA ALA A 32 -3.73 1.26 4.92
C ALA A 32 -3.85 2.79 5.08
N GLU A 33 -3.63 3.31 6.29
CA GLU A 33 -3.60 4.76 6.53
C GLU A 33 -2.44 5.46 5.82
N MET A 34 -1.34 4.77 5.49
CA MET A 34 -0.25 5.33 4.66
C MET A 34 -0.60 5.43 3.17
N ILE A 35 -1.58 4.67 2.71
CA ILE A 35 -2.04 4.61 1.31
C ILE A 35 -3.22 5.56 1.09
N LYS A 36 -4.09 5.68 2.10
CA LYS A 36 -5.32 6.46 2.03
C LYS A 36 -5.05 7.91 1.61
N GLY A 37 -5.74 8.36 0.56
CA GLY A 37 -5.66 9.72 0.05
C GLY A 37 -4.40 10.06 -0.75
N LYS A 38 -3.50 9.10 -0.99
CA LYS A 38 -2.35 9.27 -1.87
C LYS A 38 -2.67 8.88 -3.31
N THR A 39 -1.98 9.49 -4.25
CA THR A 39 -2.05 9.09 -5.66
C THR A 39 -1.31 7.76 -5.89
N ALA A 40 -1.63 7.07 -6.99
CA ALA A 40 -0.93 5.84 -7.37
C ALA A 40 0.60 6.04 -7.49
N GLU A 41 1.04 7.20 -7.97
CA GLU A 41 2.46 7.54 -8.08
C GLU A 41 3.12 7.73 -6.71
N GLU A 42 2.46 8.45 -5.79
CA GLU A 42 2.95 8.64 -4.42
C GLU A 42 3.02 7.32 -3.64
N ILE A 43 2.05 6.42 -3.85
CA ILE A 43 2.06 5.07 -3.29
C ILE A 43 3.25 4.31 -3.85
N ARG A 44 3.42 4.26 -5.18
CA ARG A 44 4.56 3.59 -5.82
C ARG A 44 5.89 4.09 -5.27
N ASN A 45 6.06 5.41 -5.13
CA ASN A 45 7.27 6.00 -4.57
C ASN A 45 7.47 5.65 -3.08
N THR A 46 6.41 5.72 -2.26
CA THR A 46 6.47 5.42 -0.82
C THR A 46 6.88 3.96 -0.57
N PHE A 47 6.33 3.04 -1.37
CA PHE A 47 6.53 1.60 -1.23
C PHE A 47 7.68 1.07 -2.13
N ASN A 48 8.37 1.96 -2.85
CA ASN A 48 9.43 1.63 -3.79
C ASN A 48 9.01 0.55 -4.83
N ILE A 49 7.79 0.69 -5.35
CA ILE A 49 7.18 -0.19 -6.35
C ILE A 49 7.42 0.42 -7.73
N LYS A 50 7.99 -0.37 -8.64
CA LYS A 50 8.15 0.02 -10.04
C LYS A 50 6.80 -0.07 -10.76
N ASN A 51 6.42 0.96 -11.51
CA ASN A 51 5.31 0.86 -12.46
C ASN A 51 5.68 -0.13 -13.58
N ASP A 52 4.89 -1.17 -13.73
CA ASP A 52 5.06 -2.24 -14.73
C ASP A 52 4.01 -2.17 -15.85
N PHE A 53 3.08 -1.22 -15.80
CA PHE A 53 2.15 -0.96 -16.88
C PHE A 53 2.82 -0.19 -18.03
N SER A 54 2.39 -0.49 -19.26
CA SER A 54 2.59 0.42 -20.39
C SER A 54 1.71 1.68 -20.24
N ALA A 55 2.05 2.74 -20.97
CA ALA A 55 1.29 3.99 -20.92
C ALA A 55 -0.16 3.80 -21.40
N GLU A 56 -0.40 2.87 -22.34
CA GLU A 56 -1.73 2.55 -22.84
C GLU A 56 -2.56 1.79 -21.79
N GLU A 57 -1.96 0.78 -21.14
CA GLU A 57 -2.63 0.04 -20.05
C GLU A 57 -2.94 0.92 -18.85
N GLU A 58 -2.01 1.81 -18.46
CA GLU A 58 -2.26 2.74 -17.34
C GLU A 58 -3.37 3.73 -17.64
N GLU A 59 -3.49 4.19 -18.88
CA GLU A 59 -4.56 5.11 -19.31
C GLU A 59 -5.92 4.41 -19.33
N GLU A 60 -6.02 3.18 -19.85
CA GLU A 60 -7.26 2.41 -19.82
C GLU A 60 -7.69 2.09 -18.39
N ILE A 61 -6.77 1.66 -17.52
CA ILE A 61 -7.05 1.44 -16.10
C ILE A 61 -7.52 2.74 -15.41
N ARG A 62 -6.94 3.89 -15.79
CA ARG A 62 -7.35 5.19 -15.22
C ARG A 62 -8.77 5.55 -15.64
N LYS A 63 -9.12 5.37 -16.92
CA LYS A 63 -10.49 5.56 -17.44
C LYS A 63 -11.50 4.64 -16.75
N GLU A 64 -11.17 3.35 -16.62
CA GLU A 64 -12.03 2.37 -15.94
C GLU A 64 -12.27 2.72 -14.46
N ASN A 65 -11.28 3.35 -13.81
CA ASN A 65 -11.33 3.71 -12.39
C ASN A 65 -11.61 5.20 -12.14
N GLU A 66 -12.13 5.95 -13.11
CA GLU A 66 -12.50 7.36 -12.95
C GLU A 66 -13.42 7.60 -11.75
N TRP A 67 -14.35 6.67 -11.49
CA TRP A 67 -15.29 6.69 -10.36
C TRP A 67 -14.61 6.76 -8.98
N ALA A 68 -13.35 6.33 -8.86
CA ALA A 68 -12.61 6.37 -7.60
C ALA A 68 -11.96 7.74 -7.32
N PHE A 69 -12.01 8.65 -8.29
CA PHE A 69 -11.41 9.98 -8.24
C PHE A 69 -12.44 11.13 -8.34
N GLU A 70 -13.75 10.81 -8.42
CA GLU A 70 -14.87 11.74 -8.20
C GLU A 70 -15.19 11.95 -6.71
#